data_AF-E1YH22-F1
#
_entry.id   AF-E1YH22-F1
#
_cell.length_a   1.000
_cell.length_b   1.000
_cell.length_c   1.000
_cell.angle_alpha   90.00
_cell.angle_beta   90.00
_cell.angle_gamma   90.00
#
_symmetry.space_group_name_H-M   'P 1'
#
loop_
_entity.id
_entity.type
_entity.pdbx_description
1 polymer ?
#
loop_
_entity_poly.entity_id
_entity_poly.type
_entity_poly.pdbx_seq_one_letter_code
_entity_poly.pdbx_strand_id
1 'polypeptide(L)'
;MNKHNMISKYDSVTSLLSAVSGFEMLCGIEAKNEICPFCDGKHTTLPIEEIIAVGFGNALLTKNNECIYSEMEARSCSEYMTVAQAEELAATDPKHDWRIHLLAPFSERHYQRQGQRHWVLYEKGEGFA
;
A
#
# COMPACT_ATOMS: atom_id res chain seq x y z
N MET A 1 54.13 -12.72 -1.75
CA MET A 1 52.93 -12.87 -2.59
C MET A 1 51.85 -11.92 -2.07
N ASN A 2 51.85 -10.68 -2.60
CA ASN A 2 50.82 -9.68 -2.30
C ASN A 2 49.63 -9.93 -3.23
N LYS A 3 48.48 -10.31 -2.66
CA LYS A 3 47.21 -10.32 -3.38
C LYS A 3 46.46 -9.03 -3.03
N HIS A 4 46.47 -8.10 -3.98
CA HIS A 4 45.56 -6.96 -3.99
C HIS A 4 44.12 -7.48 -3.99
N ASN A 5 43.36 -7.18 -2.96
CA ASN A 5 41.91 -7.32 -2.99
C ASN A 5 41.35 -5.98 -3.47
N MET A 6 41.04 -5.91 -4.77
CA MET A 6 40.28 -4.81 -5.37
C MET A 6 38.90 -4.82 -4.73
N ILE A 7 38.63 -3.85 -3.86
CA ILE A 7 37.27 -3.50 -3.48
C ILE A 7 36.63 -2.90 -4.73
N SER A 8 35.68 -3.63 -5.29
CA SER A 8 34.91 -3.22 -6.46
C SER A 8 34.18 -1.91 -6.14
N LYS A 9 34.53 -0.83 -6.83
CA LYS A 9 33.83 0.46 -6.72
C LYS A 9 32.36 0.38 -7.20
N TYR A 10 31.93 -0.75 -7.76
CA TYR A 10 30.57 -0.97 -8.25
C TYR A 10 29.56 -1.32 -7.16
N ASP A 11 29.98 -1.81 -6.00
CA ASP A 11 29.03 -2.16 -4.91
C ASP A 11 28.59 -0.93 -4.10
N SER A 12 29.32 0.17 -4.19
CA SER A 12 28.98 1.40 -3.46
C SER A 12 27.96 2.28 -4.18
N VAL A 13 27.81 2.17 -5.51
CA VAL A 13 26.88 3.02 -6.27
C VAL A 13 25.44 2.49 -6.23
N THR A 14 25.24 1.18 -6.15
CA THR A 14 23.91 0.58 -5.97
C THR A 14 23.33 0.86 -4.59
N SER A 15 24.18 0.99 -3.57
CA SER A 15 23.79 1.36 -2.20
C SER A 15 23.48 2.86 -2.03
N LEU A 16 23.99 3.72 -2.92
CA LEU A 16 23.77 5.17 -2.87
C LEU A 16 22.55 5.66 -3.68
N LEU A 17 21.99 4.81 -4.56
CA LEU A 17 20.79 5.13 -5.35
C LEU A 17 19.47 4.80 -4.63
N SER A 18 19.49 4.05 -3.53
CA SER A 18 18.30 3.77 -2.71
C SER A 18 17.92 4.92 -1.76
N ALA A 19 18.60 6.06 -1.84
CA ALA A 19 18.42 7.20 -0.94
C ALA A 19 17.86 8.45 -1.65
N VAL A 20 17.18 8.30 -2.79
CA VAL A 20 16.38 9.38 -3.41
C VAL A 20 14.89 9.10 -3.20
N SER A 21 14.53 9.13 -1.91
CA SER A 21 13.25 9.48 -1.27
C SER A 21 12.01 9.66 -2.19
N GLY A 22 11.31 8.56 -2.48
CA GLY A 22 9.93 8.56 -2.93
C GLY A 22 9.53 7.18 -3.44
N PHE A 23 8.38 6.66 -3.01
CA PHE A 23 7.78 5.47 -3.62
C PHE A 23 7.08 5.86 -4.93
N GLU A 24 6.89 4.89 -5.83
CA GLU A 24 6.14 5.10 -7.06
C GLU A 24 4.65 5.23 -6.76
N MET A 25 4.03 6.34 -7.17
CA MET A 25 2.57 6.50 -7.08
C MET A 25 1.90 5.77 -8.25
N LEU A 26 1.04 4.82 -7.91
CA LEU A 26 0.29 4.02 -8.87
C LEU A 26 -0.93 4.77 -9.37
N CYS A 27 -1.31 4.57 -10.64
CA CYS A 27 -2.52 5.19 -11.16
C CYS A 27 -3.76 4.64 -10.46
N GLY A 28 -4.66 5.53 -10.04
CA GLY A 28 -5.93 5.10 -9.46
C GLY A 28 -6.87 4.53 -10.51
N ILE A 29 -7.68 3.55 -10.13
CA ILE A 29 -8.84 3.15 -10.91
C ILE A 29 -9.86 4.28 -10.82
N GLU A 30 -10.12 4.93 -11.95
CA GLU A 30 -11.12 5.98 -12.08
C GLU A 30 -12.48 5.46 -11.64
N ALA A 31 -13.14 6.15 -10.71
CA ALA A 31 -14.59 5.99 -10.61
C ALA A 31 -15.18 6.63 -11.87
N LYS A 32 -16.06 5.90 -12.58
CA LYS A 32 -16.78 6.44 -13.75
C LYS A 32 -17.37 7.82 -13.41
N ASN A 33 -16.75 8.88 -13.93
CA ASN A 33 -17.15 10.25 -13.66
C ASN A 33 -17.83 10.77 -14.93
N GLU A 34 -19.14 10.53 -15.09
CA GLU A 34 -19.90 10.92 -16.29
C GLU A 34 -20.18 12.45 -16.38
N ILE A 35 -19.66 13.26 -15.45
CA ILE A 35 -20.19 14.61 -15.18
C ILE A 35 -19.19 15.75 -15.48
N CYS A 36 -17.87 15.52 -15.49
CA CYS A 36 -16.88 16.60 -15.74
C CYS A 36 -15.65 16.11 -16.53
N PRO A 37 -15.48 16.51 -17.81
CA PRO A 37 -14.32 16.12 -18.63
C PRO A 37 -13.04 16.91 -18.33
N PHE A 38 -13.08 17.88 -17.40
CA PHE A 38 -11.93 18.72 -17.02
C PHE A 38 -11.42 18.44 -15.60
N CYS A 39 -12.19 17.67 -14.83
CA CYS A 39 -11.83 17.28 -13.48
C CYS A 39 -11.22 15.90 -13.61
N ASP A 40 -9.92 15.74 -13.34
CA ASP A 40 -9.29 14.42 -13.18
C ASP A 40 -10.23 13.58 -12.32
N GLY A 41 -10.68 12.44 -12.86
CA GLY A 41 -11.81 11.69 -12.32
C GLY A 41 -11.66 11.45 -10.82
N LYS A 42 -12.76 11.43 -10.08
CA LYS A 42 -12.68 11.00 -8.68
C LYS A 42 -12.13 9.57 -8.65
N HIS A 43 -10.88 9.38 -8.23
CA HIS A 43 -10.37 8.03 -8.01
C HIS A 43 -11.23 7.34 -6.97
N THR A 44 -11.38 6.02 -7.10
CA THR A 44 -12.03 5.25 -6.04
C THR A 44 -11.10 5.27 -4.81
N THR A 45 -11.57 5.81 -3.69
CA THR A 45 -10.78 5.91 -2.45
C THR A 45 -11.35 5.03 -1.34
N LEU A 46 -10.50 4.53 -0.45
CA LEU A 46 -10.92 3.84 0.76
C LEU A 46 -11.22 4.87 1.88
N PRO A 47 -12.45 4.95 2.41
CA PRO A 47 -12.79 5.84 3.51
C PRO A 47 -12.00 5.52 4.78
N ILE A 48 -11.73 6.54 5.61
CA ILE A 48 -10.88 6.36 6.81
C ILE A 48 -11.59 5.58 7.91
N GLU A 49 -12.92 5.60 7.89
CA GLU A 49 -13.80 4.97 8.89
C GLU A 49 -13.96 3.46 8.66
N GLU A 50 -13.49 2.95 7.52
CA GLU A 50 -13.56 1.52 7.20
C GLU A 50 -12.64 0.67 8.07
N ILE A 51 -13.00 -0.60 8.19
CA ILE A 51 -12.20 -1.63 8.85
C ILE A 51 -11.37 -2.36 7.79
N ILE A 52 -10.10 -2.59 8.08
CA ILE A 52 -9.20 -3.42 7.28
C ILE A 52 -9.48 -4.89 7.63
N ALA A 53 -10.61 -5.38 7.14
CA ALA A 53 -11.07 -6.76 7.29
C ALA A 53 -11.97 -7.14 6.11
N VAL A 54 -11.90 -8.40 5.67
CA VAL A 54 -12.82 -9.00 4.70
C VAL A 54 -13.68 -10.11 5.31
N GLY A 55 -13.37 -10.54 6.54
CA GLY A 55 -14.09 -11.56 7.30
C GLY A 55 -13.82 -12.99 6.83
N PHE A 56 -13.84 -13.22 5.52
CA PHE A 56 -13.47 -14.49 4.91
C PHE A 56 -12.49 -14.24 3.77
N GLY A 57 -11.22 -14.59 4.01
CA GLY A 57 -10.08 -14.16 3.20
C GLY A 57 -8.97 -13.59 4.10
N ASN A 58 -8.26 -12.58 3.61
CA ASN A 58 -7.30 -11.83 4.43
C ASN A 58 -7.28 -10.34 4.05
N ALA A 59 -7.13 -9.47 5.04
CA ALA A 59 -6.88 -8.06 4.85
C ALA A 59 -5.51 -7.68 5.44
N LEU A 60 -4.70 -6.98 4.65
CA LEU A 60 -3.30 -6.68 4.99
C LEU A 60 -3.03 -5.19 4.95
N LEU A 61 -2.14 -4.72 5.82
CA LEU A 61 -1.42 -3.46 5.68
C LEU A 61 0.05 -3.77 5.43
N THR A 62 0.62 -3.18 4.39
CA THR A 62 2.04 -3.33 4.08
C THR A 62 2.77 -1.99 4.04
N LYS A 63 4.05 -2.02 4.40
CA LYS A 63 5.01 -0.93 4.28
C LYS A 63 6.17 -1.42 3.44
N ASN A 64 6.40 -0.83 2.26
CA ASN A 64 7.40 -1.32 1.30
C ASN A 64 7.32 -2.84 1.05
N ASN A 65 6.10 -3.36 0.91
CA ASN A 65 5.78 -4.79 0.76
C ASN A 65 6.03 -5.68 2.00
N GLU A 66 6.47 -5.13 3.13
CA GLU A 66 6.53 -5.85 4.40
C GLU A 66 5.16 -5.80 5.08
N CYS A 67 4.64 -6.96 5.53
CA CYS A 67 3.36 -7.04 6.23
C CYS A 67 3.49 -6.47 7.65
N ILE A 68 2.76 -5.37 7.91
CA ILE A 68 2.70 -4.71 9.22
C ILE A 68 1.47 -5.16 10.01
N TYR A 69 0.38 -5.49 9.30
CA TYR A 69 -0.83 -6.02 9.89
C TYR A 69 -1.47 -7.05 8.95
N SER A 70 -2.06 -8.09 9.55
CA SER A 70 -2.81 -9.13 8.88
C SER A 70 -4.07 -9.46 9.70
N GLU A 71 -5.24 -9.42 9.05
CA GLU A 71 -6.52 -9.80 9.66
C GLU A 71 -6.49 -11.21 10.25
N MET A 72 -5.75 -12.13 9.63
CA MET A 72 -5.61 -13.51 10.10
C MET A 72 -4.88 -13.64 11.45
N GLU A 73 -4.13 -12.62 11.86
CA GLU A 73 -3.44 -12.60 13.15
C GLU A 73 -4.35 -12.09 14.29
N ALA A 74 -5.45 -11.43 13.95
CA ALA A 74 -6.44 -10.97 14.92
C ALA A 74 -7.21 -12.16 15.52
N ARG A 75 -7.38 -12.17 16.84
CA ARG A 75 -8.10 -13.26 17.54
C ARG A 75 -9.61 -13.07 17.54
N SER A 76 -10.08 -11.85 17.26
CA SER A 76 -11.48 -11.48 17.28
C SER A 76 -11.74 -10.26 16.40
N CYS A 77 -12.99 -10.05 15.98
CA CYS A 77 -13.34 -8.91 15.12
C CYS A 77 -13.12 -7.54 15.77
N SER A 78 -13.05 -7.46 17.12
CA SER A 78 -12.72 -6.22 17.83
C SER A 78 -11.24 -5.84 17.74
N GLU A 79 -10.37 -6.74 17.29
CA GLU A 79 -8.94 -6.49 17.11
C GLU A 79 -8.60 -6.04 15.69
N TYR A 80 -9.58 -5.97 14.78
CA TYR A 80 -9.34 -5.53 13.42
C TYR A 80 -8.89 -4.08 13.37
N MET A 81 -7.87 -3.84 12.55
CA MET A 81 -7.32 -2.50 12.34
C MET A 81 -8.27 -1.68 11.47
N THR A 82 -8.48 -0.43 11.83
CA THR A 82 -9.21 0.56 11.01
C THR A 82 -8.28 1.26 10.05
N VAL A 83 -8.82 1.82 8.96
CA VAL A 83 -8.04 2.64 8.02
C VAL A 83 -7.50 3.89 8.72
N ALA A 84 -8.21 4.43 9.72
CA ALA A 84 -7.73 5.52 10.57
C ALA A 84 -6.43 5.15 11.31
N GLN A 85 -6.37 3.97 11.93
CA GLN A 85 -5.16 3.50 12.61
C GLN A 85 -4.02 3.26 11.61
N ALA A 86 -4.30 2.69 10.44
CA ALA A 86 -3.30 2.53 9.38
C ALA A 86 -2.77 3.89 8.87
N GLU A 87 -3.63 4.90 8.75
CA GLU A 87 -3.23 6.26 8.39
C GLU A 87 -2.37 6.91 9.47
N GLU A 88 -2.67 6.71 10.76
CA GLU A 88 -1.82 7.21 11.85
C GLU A 88 -0.41 6.63 11.74
N LEU A 89 -0.28 5.32 11.52
CA LEU A 89 1.00 4.65 11.28
C LEU A 89 1.71 5.24 10.05
N ALA A 90 0.99 5.35 8.93
CA ALA A 90 1.55 5.85 7.69
C ALA A 90 1.90 7.34 7.72
N ALA A 91 1.21 8.14 8.53
CA ALA A 91 1.50 9.55 8.75
C ALA A 91 2.80 9.76 9.54
N THR A 92 3.19 8.81 10.40
CA THR A 92 4.50 8.87 11.08
C THR A 92 5.67 8.65 10.13
N ASP A 93 5.43 7.98 8.99
CA ASP A 93 6.46 7.68 8.01
C ASP A 93 5.95 7.82 6.56
N PRO A 94 5.73 9.06 6.08
CA PRO A 94 5.04 9.33 4.82
C PRO A 94 5.89 9.09 3.57
N LYS A 95 7.19 8.78 3.72
CA LYS A 95 8.12 8.56 2.60
C LYS A 95 8.14 7.12 2.11
N HIS A 96 7.43 6.23 2.80
CA HIS A 96 7.37 4.80 2.49
C HIS A 96 6.09 4.47 1.72
N ASP A 97 6.16 3.39 0.94
CA ASP A 97 5.02 2.88 0.20
C ASP A 97 4.08 2.15 1.16
N TRP A 98 2.92 2.74 1.42
CA TRP A 98 1.90 2.13 2.28
C TRP A 98 0.76 1.61 1.43
N ARG A 99 0.44 0.33 1.61
CA ARG A 99 -0.63 -0.32 0.83
C ARG A 99 -1.57 -1.12 1.72
N ILE A 100 -2.85 -1.08 1.38
CA ILE A 100 -3.89 -1.94 1.98
C ILE A 100 -4.33 -2.94 0.92
N HIS A 101 -4.38 -4.22 1.28
CA HIS A 101 -4.86 -5.28 0.41
C HIS A 101 -6.07 -5.95 1.05
N LEU A 102 -7.19 -5.96 0.35
CA LEU A 102 -8.42 -6.64 0.76
C LEU A 102 -8.59 -7.84 -0.17
N LEU A 103 -8.27 -9.04 0.33
CA LEU A 103 -8.22 -10.28 -0.45
C LEU A 103 -9.38 -11.19 -0.02
N ALA A 104 -10.53 -11.07 -0.66
CA ALA A 104 -11.70 -11.91 -0.43
C ALA A 104 -11.91 -12.90 -1.59
N PRO A 105 -12.59 -14.04 -1.39
CA PRO A 105 -12.80 -15.05 -2.43
C PRO A 105 -13.45 -14.54 -3.70
N PHE A 106 -14.35 -13.55 -3.57
CA PHE A 106 -15.12 -12.99 -4.69
C PHE A 106 -14.84 -11.51 -4.95
N SER A 107 -13.80 -10.96 -4.32
CA SER A 107 -13.35 -9.60 -4.61
C SER A 107 -11.96 -9.35 -4.07
N GLU A 108 -11.10 -8.78 -4.91
CA GLU A 108 -9.79 -8.27 -4.51
C GLU A 108 -9.73 -6.76 -4.75
N ARG A 109 -9.17 -6.02 -3.79
CA ARG A 109 -8.98 -4.57 -3.89
C ARG A 109 -7.65 -4.18 -3.26
N HIS A 110 -6.85 -3.42 -3.98
CA HIS A 110 -5.56 -2.95 -3.51
C HIS A 110 -5.50 -1.43 -3.55
N TYR A 111 -5.18 -0.84 -2.41
CA TYR A 111 -5.11 0.60 -2.22
C TYR A 111 -3.68 1.02 -1.90
N GLN A 112 -3.29 2.18 -2.38
CA GLN A 112 -2.03 2.82 -2.05
C GLN A 112 -2.30 4.18 -1.39
N ARG A 113 -1.54 4.51 -0.37
CA ARG A 113 -1.59 5.84 0.23
C ARG A 113 -0.88 6.87 -0.65
N GLN A 114 -1.59 7.89 -1.10
CA GLN A 114 -1.10 8.95 -2.00
C GLN A 114 -1.32 10.33 -1.37
N GLY A 115 -0.74 10.52 -0.18
CA GLY A 115 -0.91 11.73 0.61
C GLY A 115 -1.74 11.50 1.87
N GLN A 116 -1.98 12.58 2.60
CA GLN A 116 -2.65 12.51 3.89
C GLN A 116 -4.10 12.07 3.74
N ARG A 117 -4.48 10.98 4.43
CA ARG A 117 -5.85 10.41 4.43
C ARG A 117 -6.37 10.10 3.03
N HIS A 118 -5.47 9.82 2.08
CA HIS A 118 -5.83 9.58 0.68
C HIS A 118 -5.36 8.19 0.26
N TRP A 119 -6.26 7.22 0.36
CA TRP A 119 -6.02 5.82 0.00
C TRP A 119 -6.67 5.53 -1.34
N VAL A 120 -5.88 5.43 -2.39
CA VAL A 120 -6.32 5.32 -3.79
C VAL A 120 -6.33 3.86 -4.21
N LEU A 121 -7.48 3.38 -4.70
CA LEU A 121 -7.60 2.05 -5.30
C LEU A 121 -6.81 2.05 -6.61
N TYR A 122 -5.79 1.20 -6.72
CA TYR A 122 -4.98 1.09 -7.93
C TYR A 122 -5.22 -0.23 -8.68
N GLU A 123 -5.76 -1.25 -8.00
CA GLU A 123 -6.00 -2.56 -8.59
C GLU A 123 -7.25 -3.21 -7.99
N LYS A 124 -8.01 -3.91 -8.83
CA LYS A 124 -9.20 -4.67 -8.45
C LYS A 124 -9.20 -6.01 -9.18
N GLY A 125 -9.43 -7.09 -8.44
CA GLY A 125 -9.54 -8.46 -8.96
C GLY A 125 -10.91 -9.09 -8.64
N GLU A 126 -11.18 -10.23 -9.28
CA GLU A 126 -12.41 -11.02 -9.06
C GLU A 126 -12.37 -11.83 -7.75
N GLY A 127 -11.23 -11.85 -7.06
CA GLY A 127 -10.98 -12.72 -5.91
C GLY A 127 -10.22 -13.99 -6.31
N PHE A 128 -9.97 -14.84 -5.31
CA PHE A 128 -9.14 -16.04 -5.46
C PHE A 128 -9.92 -17.36 -5.62
N ALA A 129 -11.26 -17.33 -5.66
CA ALA A 129 -12.11 -18.52 -5.71
C ALA A 129 -12.80 -18.75 -7.06
#